data_AF-A0A8I6AMA3-F1
#
_entry.id   AF-A0A8I6AMA3-F1
#
_cell.length_a   1.000
_cell.length_b   1.000
_cell.length_c   1.000
_cell.angle_alpha   90.00
_cell.angle_beta   90.00
_cell.angle_gamma   90.00
#
_symmetry.space_group_name_H-M   'P 1'
#
loop_
_entity.id
_entity.type
_entity.pdbx_description
1 polymer ?
#
loop_
_entity_poly.entity_id
_entity_poly.type
_entity_poly.pdbx_seq_one_letter_code
_entity_poly.pdbx_strand_id
1 'polypeptide(L)'
;MVAAKKTKKSLESINSRLQLVMKSGKCVLGYKQTLKMIGKGKSKLLILANSCPALRKYEIVDCAMLAKTGVCHYSDNNFELGAA
;
A
#
# COMPACT_ATOMS: atom_id res chain seq x y z
N MET A 1 7.50 22.66 14.92
CA MET A 1 6.93 22.22 13.61
C MET A 1 7.82 21.23 12.82
N VAL A 2 8.70 20.45 13.49
CA VAL A 2 9.69 19.59 12.79
C VAL A 2 9.11 18.23 12.34
N ALA A 3 8.09 17.71 13.02
CA ALA A 3 7.49 16.40 12.72
C ALA A 3 6.80 16.36 11.35
N ALA A 4 6.04 17.40 10.98
CA ALA A 4 5.30 17.44 9.72
C ALA A 4 6.21 17.42 8.47
N LYS A 5 7.44 17.97 8.57
CA LYS A 5 8.39 18.02 7.46
C LYS A 5 9.00 16.65 7.14
N LYS A 6 9.12 15.76 8.15
CA LYS A 6 9.60 14.38 7.95
C LYS A 6 8.58 13.53 7.19
N THR A 7 7.28 13.68 7.49
CA THR A 7 6.22 12.87 6.87
C THR A 7 6.06 13.15 5.38
N LYS A 8 6.21 14.41 4.94
CA LYS A 8 6.19 14.75 3.51
C LYS A 8 7.35 14.12 2.74
N LYS A 9 8.56 14.14 3.30
CA LYS A 9 9.75 13.58 2.64
C LYS A 9 9.66 12.06 2.46
N SER A 10 9.01 11.36 3.40
CA SER A 10 8.74 9.91 3.23
C SER A 10 7.72 9.62 2.13
N LEU A 11 6.70 10.47 1.96
CA LEU A 11 5.70 10.31 0.89
C LEU A 11 6.32 10.44 -0.51
N GLU A 12 7.12 11.48 -0.75
CA GLU A 12 7.84 11.62 -2.04
C GLU A 12 8.74 10.42 -2.34
N SER A 13 9.38 9.85 -1.32
CA SER A 13 10.19 8.65 -1.48
C SER A 13 9.36 7.41 -1.83
N ILE A 14 8.17 7.27 -1.23
CA ILE A 14 7.22 6.18 -1.54
C ILE A 14 6.72 6.32 -2.99
N ASN A 15 6.36 7.53 -3.42
CA ASN A 15 5.86 7.78 -4.78
C ASN A 15 6.91 7.47 -5.84
N SER A 16 8.16 7.90 -5.60
CA SER A 16 9.29 7.58 -6.49
C SER A 16 9.50 6.07 -6.62
N ARG A 17 9.35 5.31 -5.53
CA ARG A 17 9.44 3.85 -5.53
C ARG A 17 8.24 3.19 -6.22
N LEU A 18 7.04 3.72 -6.03
CA LEU A 18 5.82 3.28 -6.71
C LEU A 18 5.96 3.41 -8.23
N GLN A 19 6.44 4.56 -8.73
CA GLN A 19 6.67 4.76 -10.16
C GLN A 19 7.65 3.74 -10.75
N LEU A 20 8.71 3.39 -10.01
CA LEU A 20 9.64 2.36 -10.44
C LEU A 20 8.94 0.99 -10.53
N VAL A 21 8.16 0.63 -9.51
CA VAL A 21 7.41 -0.65 -9.47
C VAL A 21 6.37 -0.71 -10.58
N MET A 22 5.72 0.40 -10.92
CA MET A 22 4.77 0.46 -12.03
C MET A 22 5.45 0.30 -13.40
N LYS A 23 6.69 0.78 -13.55
CA LYS A 23 7.44 0.69 -14.82
C LYS A 23 8.06 -0.69 -15.07
N SER A 24 8.64 -1.33 -14.04
CA SER A 24 9.42 -2.56 -14.21
C SER A 24 8.92 -3.75 -13.38
N GLY A 25 8.07 -3.50 -12.40
CA GLY A 25 7.59 -4.49 -11.44
C GLY A 25 6.28 -5.16 -11.85
N LYS A 26 5.79 -6.03 -10.95
CA LYS A 26 4.45 -6.60 -11.02
C LYS A 26 3.63 -6.03 -9.88
N CYS A 27 2.58 -5.32 -10.21
CA CYS A 27 1.65 -4.72 -9.27
C CYS A 27 0.24 -5.29 -9.48
N VAL A 28 -0.53 -5.31 -8.40
CA VAL A 28 -1.93 -5.76 -8.40
C VAL A 28 -2.72 -4.70 -7.67
N LEU A 29 -3.78 -4.22 -8.30
CA LEU A 29 -4.59 -3.11 -7.81
C LEU A 29 -5.99 -3.62 -7.48
N GLY A 30 -6.55 -3.09 -6.40
CA GLY A 30 -7.91 -3.39 -5.96
C GLY A 30 -8.02 -4.55 -4.97
N TYR A 31 -8.93 -4.38 -4.02
CA TYR A 31 -9.09 -5.25 -2.85
C TYR A 31 -9.27 -6.74 -3.15
N LYS A 32 -10.19 -7.12 -4.05
CA LYS A 32 -10.46 -8.54 -4.37
C LYS A 32 -9.25 -9.24 -4.97
N GLN A 33 -8.52 -8.56 -5.85
CA GLN A 33 -7.31 -9.13 -6.45
C GLN A 33 -6.18 -9.23 -5.43
N THR A 34 -6.04 -8.22 -4.56
CA THR A 34 -5.08 -8.23 -3.47
C THR A 34 -5.30 -9.42 -2.53
N LEU A 35 -6.54 -9.69 -2.09
CA LEU A 35 -6.85 -10.88 -1.28
C LEU A 35 -6.48 -12.18 -1.98
N LYS A 36 -6.77 -12.30 -3.28
CA LYS A 36 -6.41 -13.48 -4.09
C LYS A 36 -4.89 -13.67 -4.19
N MET A 37 -4.12 -12.59 -4.24
CA MET A 37 -2.66 -12.64 -4.33
C MET A 37 -1.98 -12.91 -2.99
N ILE A 38 -2.55 -12.39 -1.90
CA ILE A 38 -2.14 -12.74 -0.52
C ILE A 38 -2.37 -14.23 -0.29
N GLY A 39 -3.55 -14.77 -0.64
CA GLY A 39 -3.84 -16.20 -0.51
C GLY A 39 -2.92 -17.12 -1.33
N LYS A 40 -2.33 -16.61 -2.42
CA LYS A 40 -1.33 -17.33 -3.21
C LYS A 40 0.11 -17.17 -2.68
N GLY A 41 0.34 -16.37 -1.64
CA GLY A 41 1.68 -16.06 -1.13
C GLY A 41 2.58 -15.30 -2.11
N LYS A 42 2.00 -14.64 -3.13
CA LYS A 42 2.77 -13.92 -4.16
C LYS A 42 3.01 -12.45 -3.81
N SER A 43 2.28 -11.92 -2.83
CA SER A 43 2.42 -10.54 -2.39
C SER A 43 3.68 -10.38 -1.54
N LYS A 44 4.51 -9.38 -1.85
CA LYS A 44 5.69 -8.99 -1.04
C LYS A 44 5.44 -7.76 -0.19
N LEU A 45 4.61 -6.84 -0.67
CA LEU A 45 4.29 -5.58 -0.03
C LEU A 45 2.86 -5.18 -0.38
N LEU A 46 2.13 -4.69 0.62
CA LEU A 46 0.79 -4.12 0.47
C LEU A 46 0.83 -2.64 0.82
N ILE A 47 0.13 -1.83 0.02
CA ILE A 47 -0.02 -0.41 0.26
C ILE A 47 -1.49 -0.13 0.52
N LEU A 48 -1.80 0.45 1.68
CA LEU A 48 -3.15 0.80 2.09
C LEU A 48 -3.29 2.31 2.11
N ALA A 49 -4.22 2.83 1.31
CA ALA A 49 -4.61 4.24 1.38
C ALA A 49 -5.35 4.57 2.67
N ASN A 50 -5.24 5.82 3.11
CA ASN A 50 -5.87 6.27 4.35
C ASN A 50 -7.41 6.24 4.28
N SER A 51 -7.98 6.50 3.09
CA SER A 51 -9.42 6.50 2.85
C SER A 51 -10.06 5.11 2.69
N CYS A 52 -9.32 4.02 2.95
CA CYS A 52 -9.89 2.66 2.89
C CYS A 52 -10.85 2.40 4.09
N PRO A 53 -12.05 1.82 3.88
CA PRO A 53 -12.99 1.52 4.95
C PRO A 53 -12.35 0.63 6.03
N ALA A 54 -12.63 0.93 7.30
CA ALA A 54 -11.97 0.29 8.46
C ALA A 54 -12.08 -1.24 8.45
N LEU A 55 -13.28 -1.79 8.18
CA LEU A 55 -13.50 -3.24 8.07
C LEU A 55 -12.60 -3.89 7.02
N ARG A 56 -12.52 -3.27 5.84
CA ARG A 56 -11.71 -3.79 4.72
C ARG A 56 -10.22 -3.66 4.99
N LYS A 57 -9.81 -2.58 5.64
CA LYS A 57 -8.44 -2.38 6.10
C LYS A 57 -8.05 -3.48 7.09
N TYR A 58 -8.89 -3.77 8.08
CA TYR A 58 -8.64 -4.79 9.08
C TYR A 58 -8.47 -6.18 8.44
N GLU A 59 -9.39 -6.55 7.55
CA GLU A 59 -9.34 -7.85 6.85
C GLU A 59 -8.07 -8.02 5.99
N ILE A 60 -7.68 -7.00 5.23
CA ILE A 60 -6.44 -7.05 4.44
C ILE A 60 -5.21 -7.18 5.36
N VAL A 61 -5.17 -6.40 6.45
CA VAL A 61 -4.05 -6.41 7.40
C VAL A 61 -3.93 -7.76 8.09
N ASP A 62 -5.04 -8.36 8.48
CA ASP A 62 -5.07 -9.69 9.10
C ASP A 62 -4.58 -10.77 8.13
N CYS A 63 -5.11 -10.77 6.89
CA CYS A 63 -4.63 -11.69 5.84
C CYS A 63 -3.12 -11.49 5.54
N ALA A 64 -2.66 -10.23 5.53
CA ALA A 64 -1.26 -9.91 5.29
C ALA A 64 -0.36 -10.41 6.43
N MET A 65 -0.82 -10.31 7.68
CA MET A 65 -0.13 -10.79 8.87
C MET A 65 0.03 -12.31 8.82
N LEU A 66 -1.03 -13.03 8.47
CA LEU A 66 -0.99 -14.48 8.26
C LEU A 66 0.00 -14.88 7.14
N ALA A 67 0.00 -14.12 6.03
CA ALA A 67 0.89 -14.35 4.90
C ALA A 67 2.30 -13.76 5.08
N LYS A 68 2.64 -13.20 6.26
CA LYS A 68 3.92 -12.51 6.55
C LYS A 68 4.30 -11.46 5.50
N THR A 69 3.30 -10.79 4.93
CA THR A 69 3.49 -9.76 3.90
C THR A 69 3.66 -8.39 4.56
N GLY A 70 4.61 -7.59 4.08
CA GLY A 70 4.80 -6.23 4.59
C GLY A 70 3.59 -5.33 4.27
N VAL A 71 3.19 -4.48 5.21
CA VAL A 71 2.10 -3.51 5.03
C VAL A 71 2.65 -2.10 5.20
N CYS A 72 2.40 -1.24 4.21
CA CYS A 72 2.74 0.17 4.23
C CYS A 72 1.47 1.02 4.22
N HIS A 73 1.34 1.90 5.21
CA HIS A 73 0.23 2.85 5.27
C HIS A 73 0.59 4.08 4.46
N TYR A 74 -0.13 4.28 3.36
CA TYR A 74 -0.05 5.49 2.58
C TYR A 74 -0.86 6.58 3.27
N SER A 75 -0.22 7.71 3.56
CA SER A 75 -0.81 8.75 4.40
C SER A 75 -1.92 9.54 3.71
N ASP A 76 -1.93 9.55 2.37
CA ASP A 76 -2.89 10.32 1.57
C ASP A 76 -4.09 9.49 1.08
N ASN A 77 -4.94 10.17 0.31
CA ASN A 77 -6.18 9.63 -0.25
C ASN A 77 -5.95 8.63 -1.38
N ASN A 78 -6.98 7.83 -1.68
CA ASN A 78 -6.97 6.86 -2.77
C ASN A 78 -6.63 7.50 -4.13
N PHE A 79 -7.02 8.76 -4.34
CA PHE A 79 -6.78 9.47 -5.59
C PHE A 79 -5.28 9.79 -5.78
N GLU A 80 -4.64 10.31 -4.73
CA GLU A 80 -3.19 10.56 -4.71
C GLU A 80 -2.39 9.27 -4.87
N LEU A 81 -2.84 8.17 -4.23
CA LEU A 81 -2.19 6.87 -4.40
C LEU A 81 -2.30 6.34 -5.84
N GLY A 82 -3.40 6.62 -6.52
CA GLY A 82 -3.60 6.21 -7.91
C GLY A 82 -2.84 7.08 -8.91
N ALA A 83 -2.54 8.33 -8.55
CA ALA A 83 -1.78 9.27 -9.37
C ALA A 83 -0.26 9.18 -9.16
N ALA A 84 0.19 8.56 -8.06
CA ALA A 84 1.60 8.34 -7.72
C ALA A 84 2.30 7.39 -8.70
#